data_AF-A0A522W3M6-F1
#
_entry.id   AF-A0A522W3M6-F1
#
_cell.length_a   1.000
_cell.length_b   1.000
_cell.length_c   1.000
_cell.angle_alpha   90.00
_cell.angle_beta   90.00
_cell.angle_gamma   90.00
#
_symmetry.space_group_name_H-M   'P 1'
#
loop_
_entity.id
_entity.type
_entity.pdbx_description
1 polymer ?
#
loop_
_entity_poly.entity_id
_entity_poly.type
_entity_poly.pdbx_seq_one_letter_code
_entity_poly.pdbx_strand_id
1 'polypeptide(L)' 'MRLSGESIKKFMAVYEKKFGNKISKQEAMESAHKLVRLVKIVYGHEAKNRNRSKTSNKNLTKM' A
#
# COMPACT_ATOMS: atom_id res chain seq x y z
N MET A 1 12.26 -2.94 -0.75
CA MET A 1 11.37 -3.39 -1.85
C MET A 1 11.75 -2.61 -3.08
N ARG A 2 12.16 -3.27 -4.15
CA ARG A 2 12.60 -2.62 -5.39
C ARG A 2 11.48 -2.75 -6.42
N LEU A 3 10.94 -1.64 -6.90
CA LEU A 3 9.97 -1.65 -8.00
C LEU A 3 10.71 -1.94 -9.31
N SER A 4 10.13 -2.79 -10.16
CA SER A 4 10.70 -3.07 -11.47
C SER A 4 10.51 -1.85 -12.38
N GLY A 5 11.38 -1.72 -13.39
CA GLY A 5 11.24 -0.65 -14.39
C GLY A 5 9.93 -0.72 -15.16
N GLU A 6 9.39 -1.92 -15.37
CA GLU A 6 8.09 -2.12 -16.03
C GLU A 6 6.92 -1.63 -15.15
N SER A 7 6.96 -1.90 -13.84
CA SER A 7 5.95 -1.39 -12.91
C SER A 7 5.97 0.14 -12.84
N ILE A 8 7.14 0.76 -12.89
CA ILE A 8 7.26 2.22 -12.96
C ILE A 8 6.68 2.77 -14.27
N LYS A 9 6.95 2.12 -15.42
CA LYS A 9 6.33 2.52 -16.70
C LYS A 9 4.81 2.44 -16.66
N LYS A 10 4.25 1.35 -16.11
CA LYS A 10 2.79 1.19 -15.93
C LYS A 10 2.23 2.26 -15.00
N PHE A 11 2.92 2.56 -13.90
CA PHE A 11 2.53 3.62 -12.99
C PHE A 11 2.48 4.99 -13.67
N MET A 12 3.52 5.35 -14.45
CA MET A 12 3.56 6.59 -15.22
C MET A 12 2.40 6.69 -16.22
N ALA A 13 2.12 5.62 -16.97
CA ALA A 13 1.02 5.58 -17.93
C ALA A 13 -0.35 5.75 -17.27
N VAL A 14 -0.57 5.12 -16.10
CA VAL A 14 -1.80 5.29 -15.33
C VAL A 14 -1.92 6.71 -14.80
N TYR A 15 -0.82 7.29 -14.30
CA TYR A 15 -0.79 8.65 -13.79
C TYR A 15 -1.16 9.66 -14.88
N GLU A 16 -0.54 9.55 -16.05
CA GLU A 16 -0.85 10.39 -17.22
C GLU A 16 -2.32 10.24 -17.64
N LYS A 17 -2.81 9.00 -17.76
CA LYS A 17 -4.21 8.73 -18.12
C LYS A 17 -5.21 9.33 -17.12
N LYS A 18 -4.87 9.42 -15.84
CA LYS A 18 -5.78 9.88 -14.79
C LYS A 18 -5.71 11.37 -14.51
N PHE A 19 -4.52 11.96 -14.61
CA PHE A 19 -4.27 13.35 -14.21
C PHE A 19 -3.90 14.26 -15.38
N GLY A 20 -3.71 13.72 -16.59
CA GLY A 20 -3.29 14.47 -17.77
C GLY A 20 -1.83 14.95 -17.76
N ASN A 21 -1.09 14.66 -16.68
CA ASN A 21 0.27 15.13 -16.48
C ASN A 21 1.28 13.99 -16.65
N LYS A 22 2.34 14.25 -17.40
CA LYS A 22 3.51 13.38 -17.45
C LYS A 22 4.41 13.66 -16.25
N ILE A 23 4.90 12.60 -15.63
CA ILE A 23 5.85 12.67 -14.53
C ILE A 23 7.17 12.04 -14.97
N SER A 24 8.28 12.53 -14.41
CA SER A 24 9.58 11.92 -14.61
C SER A 24 9.65 10.53 -13.96
N LYS A 25 10.63 9.73 -14.40
CA LYS A 25 10.90 8.42 -13.80
C LYS A 25 11.22 8.51 -12.30
N GLN A 26 11.90 9.58 -11.88
CA GLN A 26 12.25 9.80 -10.47
C GLN A 26 11.01 10.11 -9.63
N GLU A 27 10.16 11.03 -10.08
CA GLU A 27 8.89 11.37 -9.42
C GLU A 27 7.96 10.15 -9.33
N ALA A 28 7.92 9.35 -10.39
CA ALA A 28 7.18 8.09 -10.41
C ALA A 28 7.71 7.10 -9.38
N MET A 29 9.04 6.96 -9.27
CA MET A 29 9.67 6.08 -8.28
C MET A 29 9.37 6.49 -6.84
N GLU A 30 9.52 7.77 -6.52
CA GLU A 30 9.27 8.29 -5.19
C GLU A 30 7.81 8.14 -4.79
N SER A 31 6.90 8.50 -5.70
CA SER A 31 5.45 8.40 -5.48
C SER A 31 5.01 6.95 -5.31
N ALA A 32 5.49 6.04 -6.16
CA ALA A 32 5.15 4.63 -6.07
C ALA A 32 5.69 3.98 -4.79
N HIS A 33 6.90 4.36 -4.34
CA HIS A 33 7.42 3.91 -3.04
C HIS A 33 6.58 4.39 -1.86
N LYS A 34 6.16 5.67 -1.86
CA LYS A 34 5.27 6.22 -0.83
C LYS A 34 3.93 5.47 -0.79
N LEU A 35 3.33 5.21 -1.95
CA LEU A 35 2.07 4.48 -2.06
C LEU A 35 2.17 3.06 -1.50
N VAL A 36 3.20 2.31 -1.91
CA VAL A 36 3.46 0.96 -1.40
C VAL A 36 3.62 0.96 0.12
N ARG A 37 4.37 1.93 0.66
CA ARG A 37 4.59 2.05 2.10
C ARG A 37 3.29 2.32 2.84
N LEU A 38 2.46 3.21 2.33
CA LEU A 38 1.15 3.52 2.89
C LEU A 38 0.26 2.28 2.93
N VAL A 39 0.14 1.56 1.81
CA VAL A 39 -0.65 0.33 1.72
C VAL A 39 -0.18 -0.69 2.76
N LYS A 40 1.12 -0.89 2.93
CA LYS A 40 1.67 -1.79 3.96
C LYS A 40 1.31 -1.38 5.38
N ILE A 41 1.36 -0.07 5.68
CA ILE A 41 0.99 0.46 7.00
C ILE A 41 -0.49 0.20 7.27
N VAL A 42 -1.36 0.54 6.32
CA VAL A 42 -2.81 0.37 6.45
C VAL A 42 -3.15 -1.12 6.60
N TYR A 43 -2.70 -1.97 5.69
CA TYR A 43 -2.98 -3.42 5.78
C TYR A 43 -2.38 -4.06 7.04
N GLY A 44 -1.18 -3.63 7.47
CA GLY A 44 -0.57 -4.10 8.70
C GLY A 44 -1.36 -3.69 9.94
N HIS A 45 -1.92 -2.48 9.95
CA HIS A 45 -2.79 -1.99 11.02
C HIS A 45 -4.11 -2.78 11.07
N GLU A 46 -4.77 -2.97 9.93
CA GLU A 46 -6.02 -3.76 9.82
C GLU A 46 -5.81 -5.22 10.24
N ALA A 47 -4.68 -5.82 9.90
CA ALA A 47 -4.35 -7.18 10.33
C ALA A 47 -4.14 -7.26 11.85
N LYS A 48 -3.47 -6.28 12.46
CA LYS A 48 -3.28 -6.21 13.92
C LYS A 48 -4.62 -6.02 14.66
N ASN A 49 -5.51 -5.20 14.14
CA ASN A 49 -6.83 -4.96 14.74
C ASN A 49 -7.75 -6.18 14.65
N ARG A 50 -7.70 -6.92 13.53
CA ARG A 50 -8.41 -8.22 13.40
C ARG A 50 -7.90 -9.28 14.39
N ASN A 51 -6.63 -9.25 14.74
CA ASN A 51 -6.09 -10.21 15.72
C ASN A 51 -6.44 -9.82 17.16
N ARG A 52 -6.45 -8.52 17.51
CA ARG A 52 -6.87 -8.06 18.85
C ARG A 52 -8.33 -8.39 19.17
N SER A 53 -9.23 -8.21 18.20
CA SER A 53 -10.65 -8.55 18.35
C SER A 53 -10.90 -10.05 18.52
N LYS A 54 -10.11 -10.91 17.86
CA LYS A 54 -10.19 -12.37 18.03
C LYS A 54 -9.66 -12.84 19.39
N THR A 55 -8.63 -12.20 19.94
CA THR A 55 -8.08 -12.57 21.26
C THR A 55 -9.02 -12.16 22.40
N SER A 56 -9.69 -11.01 22.30
CA SER A 56 -10.68 -10.58 23.31
C SER A 56 -11.87 -11.55 23.39
N ASN A 57 -12.39 -12.02 22.25
CA ASN A 57 -13.58 -12.88 22.23
C ASN A 57 -13.29 -14.34 22.71
N LYS A 58 -12.05 -14.82 22.57
CA LYS A 58 -11.61 -16.13 23.09
C LYS A 58 -11.50 -16.19 24.62
N ASN A 59 -11.31 -15.04 25.27
CA ASN A 59 -11.20 -14.97 26.72
C ASN A 59 -12.59 -14.87 27.40
N LEU A 60 -13.61 -14.39 26.69
CA LEU A 60 -15.01 -14.37 27.16
C LEU A 60 -15.72 -15.73 27.07
N THR A 61 -15.30 -16.59 26.14
CA THR A 61 -15.88 -17.94 25.93
C THR A 61 -15.18 -19.04 26.73
N LYS A 62 -14.19 -18.69 27.54
CA LYS A 62 -13.44 -19.60 28.43
C LYS A 62 -13.69 -19.34 29.92
N MET A 63 -14.62 -18.43 30.27
CA MET A 63 -15.08 -18.20 31.64
C MET A 63 -16.42 -18.89 31.87
#